data_AF-A0A5E8B1D1-F1
#
_entry.id   AF-A0A5E8B1D1-F1
#
_cell.length_a   1.000
_cell.length_b   1.000
_cell.length_c   1.000
_cell.angle_alpha   90.00
_cell.angle_beta   90.00
_cell.angle_gamma   90.00
#
_symmetry.space_group_name_H-M   'P 1'
#
loop_
_entity.id
_entity.type
_entity.pdbx_description
1 polymer ?
#
loop_
_entity_poly.entity_id
_entity_poly.type
_entity_poly.pdbx_seq_one_letter_code
_entity_poly.pdbx_strand_id
1 'polypeptide(L)'
;MKITPLEIRQKAFEKAFRGLDKDEVNAFLLTLSQEWERMQDEHKELRYKLEAAEKEVAKLREVESSLFKTLKTADDTAANLIEQASKAAELHMKETQMKAEALMSEAKNKARAMIERAEDHSREIIEDLHEEVKTLEQTYKSIENHRDNLINSLRMSSSDIMEKVDRIEKARSGKTFDEQLKKVKALSRVKKEIFSDEDVKLESPTEVRKLSVEAEVKPAQKTPVKEEVKAKTVTESRKVIKVAGEEYSLEEISSTGSFFDELN
;
A
#
# COMPACT_ATOMS: atom_id res chain seq x y z
N MET A 1 -43.00 86.32 27.46
CA MET A 1 -44.01 87.26 26.91
C MET A 1 -43.84 88.61 27.59
N LYS A 2 -44.38 89.70 27.00
CA LYS A 2 -44.22 91.08 27.50
C LYS A 2 -45.29 91.51 28.52
N ILE A 3 -46.34 90.72 28.73
CA ILE A 3 -47.42 91.00 29.69
C ILE A 3 -47.77 89.71 30.44
N THR A 4 -47.89 89.80 31.77
CA THR A 4 -48.21 88.70 32.70
C THR A 4 -49.68 88.75 33.14
N PRO A 5 -50.27 87.62 33.59
CA PRO A 5 -51.61 87.63 34.17
C PRO A 5 -51.76 88.65 35.32
N LEU A 6 -50.68 88.80 36.11
CA LEU A 6 -50.64 89.75 37.22
C LEU A 6 -50.69 91.20 36.76
N GLU A 7 -49.95 91.54 35.70
CA GLU A 7 -49.98 92.88 35.10
C GLU A 7 -51.34 93.20 34.47
N ILE A 8 -52.07 92.19 33.97
CA ILE A 8 -53.46 92.35 33.49
C ILE A 8 -54.39 92.68 34.67
N ARG A 9 -54.27 91.97 35.81
CA ARG A 9 -55.08 92.21 37.02
C ARG A 9 -54.81 93.58 37.65
N GLN A 10 -53.56 94.05 37.60
CA GLN A 10 -53.12 95.30 38.22
C GLN A 10 -53.21 96.51 37.27
N LYS A 11 -53.69 96.33 36.04
CA LYS A 11 -53.71 97.40 35.05
C LYS A 11 -54.70 98.50 35.45
N ALA A 12 -54.19 99.69 35.71
CA ALA A 12 -54.99 100.90 35.85
C ALA A 12 -55.10 101.64 34.51
N PHE A 13 -56.29 102.18 34.23
CA PHE A 13 -56.56 103.04 33.08
C PHE A 13 -56.80 104.48 33.52
N GLU A 14 -56.45 105.44 32.66
CA GLU A 14 -56.78 106.85 32.88
C GLU A 14 -58.28 107.10 32.76
N LYS A 15 -58.81 108.03 33.54
CA LYS A 15 -60.24 108.39 33.52
C LYS A 15 -60.50 109.42 32.44
N ALA A 16 -61.47 109.16 31.56
CA ALA A 16 -61.93 110.09 30.53
C ALA A 16 -63.45 110.34 30.67
N PHE A 17 -63.92 111.53 30.27
CA PHE A 17 -65.34 111.89 30.32
C PHE A 17 -66.13 111.05 29.29
N ARG A 18 -67.17 110.32 29.75
CA ARG A 18 -67.93 109.27 28.99
C ARG A 18 -67.14 107.97 28.68
N GLY A 19 -66.38 107.45 29.64
CA GLY A 19 -65.70 106.15 29.53
C GLY A 19 -66.57 104.93 29.81
N LEU A 20 -65.97 103.74 29.67
CA LEU A 20 -66.55 102.44 30.03
C LEU A 20 -66.78 102.30 31.54
N ASP A 21 -67.70 101.42 31.95
CA ASP A 21 -67.91 101.09 33.35
C ASP A 21 -66.68 100.39 33.94
N LYS A 22 -66.18 100.93 35.04
CA LYS A 22 -64.99 100.44 35.73
C LYS A 22 -65.18 99.02 36.26
N ASP A 23 -66.37 98.70 36.78
CA ASP A 23 -66.62 97.41 37.41
C ASP A 23 -66.74 96.29 36.37
N GLU A 24 -67.39 96.58 35.24
CA GLU A 24 -67.45 95.66 34.09
C GLU A 24 -66.07 95.39 33.49
N VAL A 25 -65.26 96.44 33.28
CA VAL A 25 -63.89 96.31 32.77
C VAL A 25 -63.01 95.50 33.73
N ASN A 26 -63.11 95.73 35.04
CA ASN A 26 -62.35 94.96 36.03
C ASN A 26 -62.76 93.49 36.05
N ALA A 27 -64.07 93.18 35.95
CA ALA A 27 -64.55 91.81 35.85
C ALA A 27 -64.02 91.11 34.60
N PHE A 28 -64.03 91.80 33.45
CA PHE A 28 -63.44 91.28 32.21
C PHE A 28 -61.94 91.04 32.31
N LEU A 29 -61.17 91.99 32.87
CA LEU A 29 -59.73 91.83 33.09
C LEU A 29 -59.40 90.65 34.03
N LEU A 30 -60.25 90.40 35.03
CA LEU A 30 -60.09 89.26 35.93
C LEU A 30 -60.24 87.94 35.16
N THR A 31 -61.31 87.77 34.39
CA THR A 31 -61.53 86.58 33.55
C THR A 31 -60.44 86.42 32.51
N LEU A 32 -60.04 87.52 31.84
CA LEU A 32 -58.94 87.52 30.87
C LEU A 32 -57.63 87.08 31.51
N SER A 33 -57.33 87.55 32.73
CA SER A 33 -56.12 87.13 33.44
C SER A 33 -56.12 85.63 33.78
N GLN A 34 -57.27 85.06 34.12
CA GLN A 34 -57.41 83.64 34.42
C GLN A 34 -57.23 82.78 33.16
N GLU A 35 -57.87 83.15 32.06
CA GLU A 35 -57.68 82.46 30.77
C GLU A 35 -56.25 82.62 30.25
N TRP A 36 -55.61 83.77 30.47
CA TRP A 36 -54.20 83.99 30.13
C TRP A 36 -53.27 83.09 30.96
N GLU A 37 -53.54 82.95 32.25
CA GLU A 37 -52.80 82.04 33.14
C GLU A 37 -52.95 80.58 32.69
N ARG A 38 -54.18 80.14 32.41
CA ARG A 38 -54.49 78.80 31.87
C ARG A 38 -53.76 78.53 30.56
N MET A 39 -53.84 79.46 29.61
CA MET A 39 -53.14 79.35 28.31
C MET A 39 -51.62 79.29 28.51
N GLN A 40 -51.07 80.04 29.47
CA GLN A 40 -49.64 80.05 29.73
C GLN A 40 -49.15 78.71 30.31
N ASP A 41 -49.95 78.08 31.17
CA ASP A 41 -49.63 76.78 31.74
C ASP A 41 -49.81 75.64 30.72
N GLU A 42 -50.88 75.66 29.92
CA GLU A 42 -51.05 74.74 28.77
C GLU A 42 -49.86 74.85 27.80
N HIS A 43 -49.41 76.07 27.49
CA HIS A 43 -48.24 76.27 26.63
C HIS A 43 -46.95 75.71 27.24
N LYS A 44 -46.73 75.86 28.55
CA LYS A 44 -45.56 75.24 29.23
C LYS A 44 -45.64 73.72 29.18
N GLU A 45 -46.81 73.15 29.45
CA GLU A 45 -47.03 71.71 29.41
C GLU A 45 -46.79 71.13 28.00
N LEU A 46 -47.35 71.78 26.98
CA LEU A 46 -47.14 71.41 25.58
C LEU A 46 -45.67 71.51 25.18
N ARG A 47 -44.95 72.55 25.61
CA ARG A 47 -43.50 72.67 25.35
C ARG A 47 -42.71 71.55 26.03
N TYR A 48 -43.07 71.18 27.26
CA TYR A 48 -42.42 70.08 27.96
C TYR A 48 -42.67 68.74 27.26
N LYS A 49 -43.92 68.48 26.84
CA LYS A 49 -44.28 67.27 26.07
C LYS A 49 -43.55 67.22 24.73
N LEU A 50 -43.45 68.35 24.03
CA LEU A 50 -42.73 68.45 22.76
C LEU A 50 -41.25 68.12 22.96
N GLU A 51 -40.59 68.74 23.94
CA GLU A 51 -39.17 68.48 24.22
C GLU A 51 -38.92 67.01 24.61
N ALA A 52 -39.83 66.41 25.40
CA ALA A 52 -39.74 65.00 25.75
C ALA A 52 -39.91 64.08 24.52
N ALA A 53 -40.87 64.36 23.65
CA ALA A 53 -41.09 63.61 22.42
C ALA A 53 -39.92 63.74 21.43
N GLU A 54 -39.36 64.94 21.29
CA GLU A 54 -38.18 65.20 20.44
C GLU A 54 -36.96 64.43 20.94
N LYS A 55 -36.74 64.37 22.26
CA LYS A 55 -35.67 63.55 22.86
C LYS A 55 -35.85 62.06 22.60
N GLU A 56 -37.08 61.55 22.72
CA GLU A 56 -37.35 60.13 22.45
C GLU A 56 -37.15 59.80 20.97
N VAL A 57 -37.62 60.66 20.06
CA VAL A 57 -37.39 60.50 18.61
C VAL A 57 -35.88 60.51 18.30
N ALA A 58 -35.11 61.40 18.91
CA ALA A 58 -33.67 61.45 18.72
C ALA A 58 -32.99 60.14 19.17
N LYS A 59 -33.37 59.61 20.34
CA LYS A 59 -32.87 58.33 20.86
C LYS A 59 -33.24 57.16 19.94
N LEU A 60 -34.48 57.09 19.46
CA LEU A 60 -34.93 56.05 18.53
C LEU A 60 -34.13 56.09 17.22
N ARG A 61 -33.85 57.28 16.68
CA ARG A 61 -33.01 57.44 15.49
C ARG A 61 -31.57 56.99 15.71
N GLU A 62 -31.00 57.22 16.89
CA GLU A 62 -29.66 56.73 17.24
C GLU A 62 -29.61 55.20 17.31
N VAL A 63 -30.64 54.59 17.92
CA VAL A 63 -30.80 53.13 17.96
C VAL A 63 -30.98 52.56 16.56
N GLU A 64 -31.85 53.14 15.75
CA GLU A 64 -32.06 52.75 14.35
C GLU A 64 -30.77 52.81 13.54
N SER A 65 -30.01 53.91 13.66
CA SER A 65 -28.71 54.06 12.98
C SER A 65 -27.71 53.00 13.41
N SER A 66 -27.65 52.69 14.70
CA SER A 66 -26.75 51.67 15.25
C SER A 66 -27.14 50.27 14.81
N LEU A 67 -28.44 49.97 14.78
CA LEU A 67 -28.99 48.71 14.28
C LEU A 67 -28.69 48.54 12.79
N PHE A 68 -28.90 49.58 11.99
CA PHE A 68 -28.63 49.54 10.56
C PHE A 68 -27.14 49.32 10.26
N LYS A 69 -26.25 49.99 11.00
CA LYS A 69 -24.79 49.74 10.89
C LYS A 69 -24.46 48.29 11.23
N THR A 70 -25.01 47.77 12.32
CA THR A 70 -24.77 46.38 12.74
C THR A 70 -25.26 45.39 11.70
N LEU A 71 -26.47 45.59 11.17
CA LEU A 71 -27.04 44.75 10.12
C LEU A 71 -26.20 44.78 8.86
N LYS A 72 -25.76 45.97 8.44
CA LYS A 72 -24.88 46.12 7.28
C LYS A 72 -23.54 45.42 7.49
N THR A 73 -22.91 45.60 8.65
CA THR A 73 -21.67 44.89 8.97
C THR A 73 -21.85 43.38 9.00
N ALA A 74 -22.98 42.89 9.51
CA ALA A 74 -23.30 41.46 9.47
C ALA A 74 -23.45 40.95 8.04
N ASP A 75 -24.12 41.70 7.17
CA ASP A 75 -24.29 41.37 5.75
C ASP A 75 -22.95 41.38 5.00
N ASP A 76 -22.14 42.44 5.18
CA ASP A 76 -20.80 42.54 4.61
C ASP A 76 -19.89 41.39 5.11
N THR A 77 -20.01 40.99 6.38
CA THR A 77 -19.26 39.86 6.95
C THR A 77 -19.72 38.53 6.37
N ALA A 78 -21.03 38.34 6.20
CA ALA A 78 -21.59 37.13 5.59
C ALA A 78 -21.14 36.99 4.13
N ALA A 79 -21.17 38.08 3.35
CA ALA A 79 -20.70 38.10 1.98
C ALA A 79 -19.20 37.74 1.89
N ASN A 80 -18.37 38.36 2.74
CA ASN A 80 -16.94 38.04 2.81
C ASN A 80 -16.69 36.58 3.22
N LEU A 81 -17.47 36.04 4.16
CA LEU A 81 -17.34 34.64 4.59
C LEU A 81 -17.69 33.67 3.45
N ILE A 82 -18.73 33.96 2.67
CA ILE A 82 -19.13 33.16 1.50
C ILE A 82 -18.02 33.19 0.45
N GLU A 83 -17.46 34.36 0.14
CA GLU A 83 -16.36 34.50 -0.82
C GLU A 83 -15.10 33.73 -0.36
N GLN A 84 -14.74 33.85 0.92
CA GLN A 84 -13.61 33.11 1.49
C GLN A 84 -13.84 31.60 1.45
N ALA A 85 -15.04 31.14 1.79
CA ALA A 85 -15.41 29.73 1.73
C ALA A 85 -15.39 29.20 0.30
N SER A 86 -15.89 29.96 -0.69
CA SER A 86 -15.86 29.54 -2.10
C SER A 86 -14.42 29.44 -2.61
N LYS A 87 -13.59 30.43 -2.30
CA LYS A 87 -12.17 30.44 -2.69
C LYS A 87 -11.38 29.30 -2.03
N ALA A 88 -11.64 29.04 -0.75
CA ALA A 88 -11.03 27.90 -0.05
C ALA A 88 -11.47 26.57 -0.65
N ALA A 89 -12.75 26.42 -0.99
CA ALA A 89 -13.27 25.23 -1.65
C ALA A 89 -12.64 25.01 -3.03
N GLU A 90 -12.52 26.06 -3.85
CA GLU A 90 -11.84 26.00 -5.15
C GLU A 90 -10.37 25.60 -5.03
N LEU A 91 -9.65 26.18 -4.05
CA LEU A 91 -8.26 25.82 -3.78
C LEU A 91 -8.13 24.36 -3.35
N HIS A 92 -8.99 23.89 -2.45
CA HIS A 92 -9.01 22.49 -2.02
C HIS A 92 -9.37 21.53 -3.16
N MET A 93 -10.33 21.88 -4.03
CA MET A 93 -10.65 21.09 -5.21
C MET A 93 -9.45 20.99 -6.14
N LYS A 94 -8.79 22.12 -6.42
CA LYS A 94 -7.60 22.15 -7.28
C LYS A 94 -6.44 21.34 -6.69
N GLU A 95 -6.18 21.50 -5.39
CA GLU A 95 -5.14 20.73 -4.68
C GLU A 95 -5.45 19.24 -4.72
N THR A 96 -6.71 18.85 -4.46
CA THR A 96 -7.16 17.46 -4.50
C THR A 96 -7.01 16.88 -5.90
N GLN A 97 -7.38 17.63 -6.94
CA GLN A 97 -7.20 17.22 -8.32
C GLN A 97 -5.72 17.00 -8.65
N MET A 98 -4.84 17.94 -8.28
CA MET A 98 -3.40 17.78 -8.49
C MET A 98 -2.83 16.57 -7.76
N LYS A 99 -3.24 16.33 -6.51
CA LYS A 99 -2.83 15.14 -5.73
C LYS A 99 -3.34 13.85 -6.37
N ALA A 100 -4.58 13.82 -6.84
CA ALA A 100 -5.17 12.67 -7.52
C ALA A 100 -4.43 12.37 -8.84
N GLU A 101 -4.15 13.39 -9.64
CA GLU A 101 -3.37 13.26 -10.88
C GLU A 101 -1.95 12.76 -10.61
N ALA A 102 -1.29 13.30 -9.58
CA ALA A 102 0.04 12.83 -9.16
C ALA A 102 0.01 11.36 -8.71
N LEU A 103 -0.96 10.97 -7.89
CA LEU A 103 -1.14 9.59 -7.43
C LEU A 103 -1.42 8.64 -8.60
N MET A 104 -2.29 9.03 -9.55
CA MET A 104 -2.57 8.24 -10.74
C MET A 104 -1.33 8.09 -11.63
N SER A 105 -0.55 9.16 -11.79
CA SER A 105 0.71 9.13 -12.54
C SER A 105 1.72 8.19 -11.89
N GLU A 106 1.89 8.28 -10.57
CA GLU A 106 2.76 7.38 -9.81
C GLU A 106 2.31 5.92 -9.93
N ALA A 107 1.01 5.65 -9.80
CA ALA A 107 0.45 4.31 -9.96
C ALA A 107 0.68 3.75 -11.37
N LYS A 108 0.48 4.56 -12.41
CA LYS A 108 0.77 4.18 -13.80
C LYS A 108 2.24 3.87 -14.02
N ASN A 109 3.14 4.69 -13.46
CA ASN A 109 4.58 4.47 -13.57
C ASN A 109 5.01 3.18 -12.85
N LYS A 110 4.47 2.92 -11.64
CA LYS A 110 4.71 1.67 -10.91
C LYS A 110 4.19 0.45 -11.68
N ALA A 111 3.00 0.54 -12.27
CA ALA A 111 2.43 -0.54 -13.08
C ALA A 111 3.30 -0.82 -14.32
N ARG A 112 3.73 0.22 -15.04
CA ARG A 112 4.64 0.07 -16.18
C ARG A 112 5.96 -0.59 -15.79
N ALA A 113 6.60 -0.10 -14.72
CA ALA A 113 7.85 -0.68 -14.23
C ALA A 113 7.68 -2.13 -13.74
N MET A 114 6.50 -2.50 -13.23
CA MET A 114 6.20 -3.88 -12.86
C MET A 114 6.08 -4.79 -14.08
N ILE A 115 5.37 -4.33 -15.12
CA ILE A 115 5.24 -5.05 -16.39
C ILE A 115 6.62 -5.23 -17.04
N GLU A 116 7.41 -4.15 -17.12
CA GLU A 116 8.76 -4.19 -17.68
C GLU A 116 9.66 -5.21 -16.95
N ARG A 117 9.69 -5.18 -15.61
CA ARG A 117 10.42 -6.19 -14.83
C ARG A 117 9.93 -7.61 -15.04
N ALA A 118 8.62 -7.81 -15.21
CA ALA A 118 8.06 -9.14 -15.46
C ALA A 118 8.45 -9.65 -16.86
N GLU A 119 8.46 -8.76 -17.86
CA GLU A 119 8.93 -9.07 -19.21
C GLU A 119 10.42 -9.38 -19.25
N ASP A 120 11.25 -8.58 -18.56
CA ASP A 120 12.69 -8.83 -18.44
C ASP A 120 12.97 -10.18 -17.78
N HIS A 121 12.30 -10.48 -16.67
CA HIS A 121 12.46 -11.75 -15.98
C HIS A 121 11.99 -12.93 -16.83
N SER A 122 10.92 -12.77 -17.60
CA SER A 122 10.46 -13.79 -18.55
C SER A 122 11.49 -14.04 -19.65
N ARG A 123 12.12 -12.97 -20.18
CA ARG A 123 13.21 -13.09 -21.17
C ARG A 123 14.41 -13.85 -20.59
N GLU A 124 14.83 -13.49 -19.37
CA GLU A 124 15.91 -14.17 -18.64
C GLU A 124 15.62 -15.67 -18.49
N ILE A 125 14.41 -16.04 -18.02
CA ILE A 125 14.01 -17.46 -17.91
C ILE A 125 14.07 -18.18 -19.27
N ILE A 126 13.63 -17.54 -20.34
CA ILE A 126 13.64 -18.16 -21.68
C ILE A 126 15.09 -18.36 -22.18
N GLU A 127 15.99 -17.42 -21.89
CA GLU A 127 17.41 -17.51 -22.22
C GLU A 127 18.09 -18.64 -21.43
N ASP A 128 17.85 -18.71 -20.11
CA ASP A 128 18.35 -19.78 -19.25
C ASP A 128 17.87 -21.16 -19.73
N LEU A 129 16.59 -21.28 -20.07
CA LEU A 129 16.03 -22.53 -20.61
C LEU A 129 16.68 -22.91 -21.95
N HIS A 130 16.98 -21.94 -22.82
CA HIS A 130 17.68 -22.23 -24.07
C HIS A 130 19.10 -22.75 -23.82
N GLU A 131 19.81 -22.15 -22.87
CA GLU A 131 21.15 -22.61 -22.48
C GLU A 131 21.09 -24.02 -21.89
N GLU A 132 20.14 -24.28 -20.99
CA GLU A 132 19.95 -25.61 -20.39
C GLU A 132 19.64 -26.67 -21.46
N VAL A 133 18.70 -26.40 -22.38
CA VAL A 133 18.38 -27.30 -23.49
C VAL A 133 19.61 -27.56 -24.38
N LYS A 134 20.42 -26.54 -24.66
CA LYS A 134 21.64 -26.68 -25.45
C LYS A 134 22.69 -27.54 -24.74
N THR A 135 22.88 -27.36 -23.44
CA THR A 135 23.78 -28.22 -22.66
C THR A 135 23.27 -29.66 -22.61
N LEU A 136 21.96 -29.85 -22.48
CA LEU A 136 21.33 -31.17 -22.52
C LEU A 136 21.54 -31.85 -23.88
N GLU A 137 21.41 -31.12 -24.99
CA GLU A 137 21.70 -31.64 -26.33
C GLU A 137 23.17 -32.07 -26.47
N GLN A 138 24.11 -31.27 -25.96
CA GLN A 138 25.54 -31.58 -25.99
C GLN A 138 25.87 -32.83 -25.17
N THR A 139 25.29 -32.95 -23.97
CA THR A 139 25.49 -34.14 -23.11
C THR A 139 24.88 -35.38 -23.76
N TYR A 140 23.70 -35.26 -24.38
CA TYR A 140 23.07 -36.35 -25.13
C TYR A 140 23.97 -36.83 -26.28
N LYS A 141 24.51 -35.93 -27.10
CA LYS A 141 25.47 -36.27 -28.17
C LYS A 141 26.73 -36.96 -27.64
N SER A 142 27.26 -36.52 -26.49
CA SER A 142 28.41 -37.17 -25.86
C SER A 142 28.11 -38.61 -25.43
N ILE A 143 26.92 -38.85 -24.86
CA ILE A 143 26.45 -40.19 -24.50
C ILE A 143 26.27 -41.07 -25.75
N GLU A 144 25.73 -40.54 -26.84
CA GLU A 144 25.61 -41.28 -28.11
C GLU A 144 26.98 -41.66 -28.67
N ASN A 145 27.94 -40.73 -28.66
CA ASN A 145 29.32 -41.03 -29.07
C ASN A 145 29.94 -42.11 -28.17
N HIS A 146 29.71 -42.06 -26.86
CA HIS A 146 30.18 -43.08 -25.93
C HIS A 146 29.55 -44.46 -26.21
N ARG A 147 28.22 -44.50 -26.47
CA ARG A 147 27.50 -45.70 -26.91
C ARG A 147 28.13 -46.29 -28.17
N ASP A 148 28.36 -45.48 -29.19
CA ASP A 148 28.90 -45.94 -30.47
C ASP A 148 30.34 -46.46 -30.33
N ASN A 149 31.15 -45.79 -29.51
CA ASN A 149 32.50 -46.25 -29.15
C ASN A 149 32.46 -47.61 -28.43
N LEU A 150 31.54 -47.80 -27.46
CA LEU A 150 31.36 -49.07 -26.78
C LEU A 150 30.93 -50.18 -27.74
N ILE A 151 29.96 -49.91 -28.63
CA ILE A 151 29.52 -50.87 -29.65
C ILE A 151 30.69 -51.28 -30.55
N ASN A 152 31.49 -50.32 -31.00
CA ASN A 152 32.67 -50.60 -31.82
C ASN A 152 33.72 -51.43 -31.06
N SER A 153 33.98 -51.10 -29.79
CA SER A 153 34.92 -51.88 -28.95
C SER A 153 34.44 -53.32 -28.72
N LEU A 154 33.13 -53.53 -28.53
CA LEU A 154 32.53 -54.86 -28.42
C LEU A 154 32.64 -55.63 -29.73
N ARG A 155 32.41 -54.99 -30.87
CA ARG A 155 32.61 -55.60 -32.19
C ARG A 155 34.06 -56.01 -32.42
N MET A 156 35.02 -55.14 -32.11
CA MET A 156 36.45 -55.45 -32.21
C MET A 156 36.82 -56.62 -31.29
N SER A 157 36.43 -56.57 -30.01
CA SER A 157 36.71 -57.67 -29.09
C SER A 157 36.04 -58.98 -29.53
N SER A 158 34.82 -58.94 -30.07
CA SER A 158 34.17 -60.13 -30.63
C SER A 158 34.91 -60.66 -31.85
N SER A 159 35.42 -59.78 -32.71
CA SER A 159 36.25 -60.16 -33.86
C SER A 159 37.56 -60.81 -33.40
N ASP A 160 38.23 -60.25 -32.39
CA ASP A 160 39.46 -60.80 -31.82
C ASP A 160 39.21 -62.17 -31.16
N ILE A 161 38.08 -62.32 -30.46
CA ILE A 161 37.65 -63.60 -29.90
C ILE A 161 37.41 -64.60 -31.03
N MET A 162 36.71 -64.22 -32.10
CA MET A 162 36.50 -65.09 -33.25
C MET A 162 37.80 -65.47 -33.94
N GLU A 163 38.76 -64.55 -34.09
CA GLU A 163 40.08 -64.86 -34.63
C GLU A 163 40.86 -65.84 -33.73
N LYS A 164 40.72 -65.73 -32.41
CA LYS A 164 41.29 -66.70 -31.46
C LYS A 164 40.58 -68.06 -31.54
N VAL A 165 39.25 -68.09 -31.66
CA VAL A 165 38.48 -69.33 -31.86
C VAL A 165 38.87 -70.01 -33.16
N ASP A 166 38.96 -69.27 -34.27
CA ASP A 166 39.44 -69.76 -35.57
C ASP A 166 40.86 -70.33 -35.48
N ARG A 167 41.77 -69.67 -34.75
CA ARG A 167 43.12 -70.19 -34.51
C ARG A 167 43.09 -71.51 -33.72
N ILE A 168 42.24 -71.61 -32.71
CA ILE A 168 42.05 -72.84 -31.93
C ILE A 168 41.44 -73.95 -32.80
N GLU A 169 40.43 -73.64 -33.62
CA GLU A 169 39.82 -74.60 -34.54
C GLU A 169 40.81 -75.08 -35.60
N LYS A 170 41.61 -74.18 -36.19
CA LYS A 170 42.70 -74.55 -37.10
C LYS A 170 43.78 -75.39 -36.41
N ALA A 171 44.11 -75.09 -35.16
CA ALA A 171 45.02 -75.92 -34.35
C ALA A 171 44.41 -77.30 -34.04
N ARG A 172 43.08 -77.39 -33.89
CA ARG A 172 42.33 -78.65 -33.69
C ARG A 172 42.21 -79.48 -34.96
N SER A 173 41.98 -78.85 -36.12
CA SER A 173 41.88 -79.55 -37.41
C SER A 173 43.25 -80.00 -37.95
N GLY A 174 44.33 -79.35 -37.51
CA GLY A 174 45.70 -79.72 -37.86
C GLY A 174 46.34 -80.82 -37.01
N LYS A 175 45.80 -81.16 -35.83
CA LYS A 175 46.36 -82.22 -34.97
C LYS A 175 45.29 -83.01 -34.20
N THR A 176 45.17 -84.27 -34.64
CA THR A 176 45.03 -85.48 -33.81
C THR A 176 43.71 -85.79 -33.10
N PHE A 177 42.81 -86.45 -33.82
CA PHE A 177 42.12 -87.65 -33.29
C PHE A 177 42.47 -88.88 -34.14
N ASP A 178 42.51 -88.74 -35.48
CA ASP A 178 42.83 -89.85 -36.39
C ASP A 178 44.28 -90.36 -36.29
N GLU A 179 45.24 -89.48 -35.98
CA GLU A 179 46.65 -89.88 -35.82
C GLU A 179 46.91 -90.60 -34.49
N GLN A 180 46.19 -90.21 -33.43
CA GLN A 180 46.24 -90.86 -32.12
C GLN A 180 45.52 -92.22 -32.17
N LEU A 181 44.42 -92.35 -32.91
CA LEU A 181 43.69 -93.60 -33.09
C LEU A 181 44.49 -94.65 -33.90
N LYS A 182 45.29 -94.21 -34.89
CA LYS A 182 46.23 -95.09 -35.62
C LYS A 182 47.41 -95.55 -34.76
N LYS A 183 47.95 -94.67 -33.90
CA LYS A 183 49.03 -95.04 -32.96
C LYS A 183 48.54 -96.01 -31.87
N VAL A 184 47.34 -95.82 -31.32
CA VAL A 184 46.76 -96.73 -30.31
C VAL A 184 46.40 -98.10 -30.89
N LYS A 185 45.94 -98.18 -32.15
CA LYS A 185 45.72 -99.47 -32.85
C LYS A 185 47.01 -100.20 -33.23
N ALA A 186 48.11 -99.48 -33.44
CA ALA A 186 49.42 -100.07 -33.74
C ALA A 186 50.14 -100.59 -32.48
N LEU A 187 49.82 -100.04 -31.29
CA LEU A 187 50.45 -100.39 -30.02
C LEU A 187 49.76 -101.55 -29.26
N SER A 188 48.66 -102.12 -29.78
CA SER A 188 47.98 -103.30 -29.19
C SER A 188 48.40 -104.64 -29.82
N ARG A 189 49.30 -104.63 -30.80
CA ARG A 189 49.95 -105.83 -31.36
C ARG A 189 51.45 -105.67 -31.20
N VAL A 190 52.06 -106.57 -30.43
CA VAL A 190 53.53 -106.73 -30.26
C VAL A 190 54.09 -105.64 -29.32
N LYS A 191 54.41 -105.90 -28.04
CA LYS A 191 55.09 -107.09 -27.51
C LYS A 191 54.94 -107.15 -25.97
N LYS A 192 54.44 -108.30 -25.53
CA LYS A 192 54.70 -108.94 -24.24
C LYS A 192 56.21 -108.99 -23.99
N GLU A 193 56.62 -108.65 -22.75
CA GLU A 193 57.97 -108.84 -22.18
C GLU A 193 59.02 -107.78 -22.62
N ILE A 194 59.79 -107.09 -21.74
CA ILE A 194 60.20 -107.32 -20.34
C ILE A 194 60.78 -105.99 -19.80
N PHE A 195 60.40 -105.63 -18.55
CA PHE A 195 61.20 -105.18 -17.37
C PHE A 195 62.55 -104.41 -17.58
N SER A 196 63.01 -103.50 -16.73
CA SER A 196 62.62 -103.03 -15.38
C SER A 196 63.50 -101.82 -14.96
N ASP A 197 63.12 -101.22 -13.82
CA ASP A 197 63.93 -100.47 -12.83
C ASP A 197 64.44 -99.08 -13.26
N GLU A 198 64.44 -98.05 -12.42
CA GLU A 198 64.63 -98.01 -10.97
C GLU A 198 64.12 -96.68 -10.38
N ASP A 199 63.92 -96.70 -9.06
CA ASP A 199 63.33 -95.71 -8.16
C ASP A 199 63.91 -94.28 -8.21
N VAL A 200 63.14 -93.27 -7.76
CA VAL A 200 63.48 -92.44 -6.58
C VAL A 200 62.27 -91.64 -6.06
N LYS A 201 62.17 -91.72 -4.74
CA LYS A 201 61.33 -91.17 -3.68
C LYS A 201 61.23 -89.63 -3.50
N LEU A 202 60.16 -89.27 -2.78
CA LEU A 202 60.02 -88.32 -1.64
C LEU A 202 59.52 -86.86 -1.84
N GLU A 203 58.43 -86.62 -1.11
CA GLU A 203 58.07 -85.46 -0.26
C GLU A 203 57.43 -84.17 -0.81
N SER A 204 56.22 -83.92 -0.30
CA SER A 204 55.50 -82.64 -0.16
C SER A 204 56.16 -81.77 0.93
N PRO A 205 56.10 -80.41 0.93
CA PRO A 205 54.89 -79.73 1.45
C PRO A 205 54.62 -78.25 1.01
N THR A 206 53.35 -77.88 1.20
CA THR A 206 52.73 -76.65 1.74
C THR A 206 53.39 -75.23 1.65
N GLU A 207 52.55 -74.28 1.22
CA GLU A 207 52.17 -73.00 1.89
C GLU A 207 52.95 -71.67 1.75
N VAL A 208 52.12 -70.60 1.71
CA VAL A 208 52.32 -69.16 2.01
C VAL A 208 53.32 -68.37 1.13
N ARG A 209 53.10 -67.09 0.75
CA ARG A 209 52.62 -65.95 1.55
C ARG A 209 52.28 -64.73 0.68
N LYS A 210 51.34 -63.92 1.21
CA LYS A 210 50.95 -62.55 0.79
C LYS A 210 52.11 -61.56 0.77
N LEU A 211 51.99 -60.50 -0.06
CA LEU A 211 52.43 -59.14 0.28
C LEU A 211 51.63 -58.09 -0.49
N SER A 212 51.49 -56.94 0.16
CA SER A 212 50.51 -55.86 0.02
C SER A 212 51.24 -54.52 0.14
N VAL A 213 50.86 -53.48 -0.62
CA VAL A 213 51.01 -52.02 -0.31
C VAL A 213 50.03 -51.27 -1.24
N GLU A 214 48.91 -50.67 -0.83
CA GLU A 214 48.65 -49.43 -0.03
C GLU A 214 48.56 -48.15 -0.88
N ALA A 215 47.37 -47.54 -0.96
CA ALA A 215 47.11 -46.10 -0.86
C ALA A 215 45.59 -45.81 -0.87
N GLU A 216 45.20 -44.85 -0.03
CA GLU A 216 43.87 -44.35 0.37
C GLU A 216 42.96 -43.94 -0.81
N VAL A 217 41.62 -43.89 -0.70
CA VAL A 217 40.84 -42.82 -0.03
C VAL A 217 39.35 -43.24 0.12
N LYS A 218 38.77 -43.00 1.30
CA LYS A 218 37.33 -43.05 1.67
C LYS A 218 36.52 -41.90 0.99
N PRO A 219 35.18 -41.80 1.14
CA PRO A 219 34.10 -42.79 1.21
C PRO A 219 32.93 -42.44 0.25
N ALA A 220 31.99 -43.37 0.03
CA ALA A 220 30.65 -43.04 -0.45
C ALA A 220 29.61 -43.80 0.38
N GLN A 221 28.97 -43.12 1.34
CA GLN A 221 27.68 -43.55 1.89
C GLN A 221 26.73 -42.37 2.01
N LYS A 222 25.51 -42.69 1.61
CA LYS A 222 24.27 -41.93 1.57
C LYS A 222 23.92 -41.27 2.90
N THR A 223 23.35 -40.08 2.82
CA THR A 223 22.32 -39.60 3.77
C THR A 223 21.42 -38.57 3.08
N PRO A 224 20.21 -38.32 3.63
CA PRO A 224 18.98 -38.23 2.86
C PRO A 224 18.41 -36.81 2.74
N VAL A 225 17.40 -36.70 1.88
CA VAL A 225 16.40 -35.65 1.84
C VAL A 225 15.79 -35.44 3.22
N LYS A 226 15.95 -34.22 3.77
CA LYS A 226 15.08 -33.64 4.80
C LYS A 226 14.53 -32.35 4.24
N GLU A 227 13.27 -32.39 3.82
CA GLU A 227 12.47 -31.22 3.50
C GLU A 227 11.74 -30.82 4.79
N GLU A 228 12.25 -29.80 5.46
CA GLU A 228 11.65 -29.17 6.63
C GLU A 228 10.77 -28.01 6.13
N VAL A 229 9.47 -28.25 5.94
CA VAL A 229 8.50 -27.18 5.69
C VAL A 229 8.23 -26.47 7.02
N LYS A 230 8.95 -25.37 7.26
CA LYS A 230 8.59 -24.41 8.32
C LYS A 230 7.53 -23.45 7.78
N ALA A 231 6.29 -23.70 8.20
CA ALA A 231 5.22 -22.71 8.15
C ALA A 231 5.64 -21.47 8.96
N LYS A 232 5.88 -20.35 8.28
CA LYS A 232 5.91 -19.02 8.91
C LYS A 232 4.49 -18.49 8.91
N THR A 233 3.87 -18.54 10.08
CA THR A 233 2.77 -17.66 10.49
C THR A 233 3.19 -16.21 10.27
N VAL A 234 2.48 -15.51 9.40
CA VAL A 234 2.61 -14.05 9.26
C VAL A 234 2.09 -13.44 10.55
N THR A 235 3.02 -12.90 11.33
CA THR A 235 2.74 -12.10 12.51
C THR A 235 2.33 -10.71 12.05
N GLU A 236 1.16 -10.29 12.50
CA GLU A 236 0.46 -9.07 12.14
C GLU A 236 1.29 -7.84 12.53
N SER A 237 1.96 -7.22 11.56
CA SER A 237 2.68 -5.97 11.77
C SER A 237 1.69 -4.80 11.75
N ARG A 238 1.34 -4.35 12.95
CA ARG A 238 0.51 -3.19 13.30
C ARG A 238 0.95 -1.94 12.52
N LYS A 239 0.13 -1.49 11.55
CA LYS A 239 0.35 -0.24 10.82
C LYS A 239 -0.26 0.91 11.60
N VAL A 240 0.59 1.79 12.14
CA VAL A 240 0.19 3.07 12.75
C VAL A 240 0.21 4.13 11.67
N ILE A 241 -0.89 4.84 11.45
CA ILE A 241 -0.96 6.00 10.55
C ILE A 241 -0.98 7.27 11.40
N LYS A 242 -0.02 8.17 11.17
CA LYS A 242 0.02 9.48 11.84
C LYS A 242 -0.75 10.51 11.01
N VAL A 243 -1.77 11.13 11.63
CA VAL A 243 -2.40 12.35 11.13
C VAL A 243 -2.50 13.32 12.30
N ALA A 244 -2.01 14.56 12.10
CA ALA A 244 -2.18 15.69 13.03
C ALA A 244 -1.73 15.49 14.50
N GLY A 245 -0.71 14.69 14.77
CA GLY A 245 0.00 14.71 16.06
C GLY A 245 -0.61 13.89 17.20
N GLU A 246 -1.67 13.11 16.97
CA GLU A 246 -2.24 12.20 17.96
C GLU A 246 -2.24 10.74 17.46
N GLU A 247 -1.94 9.79 18.34
CA GLU A 247 -1.81 8.36 18.03
C GLU A 247 -3.14 7.64 18.34
N TYR A 248 -3.82 7.12 17.32
CA TYR A 248 -5.03 6.32 17.48
C TYR A 248 -4.80 4.86 17.06
N SER A 249 -5.28 3.93 17.87
CA SER A 249 -5.24 2.49 17.58
C SER A 249 -6.53 2.02 16.88
N LEU A 250 -6.43 1.07 15.95
CA LEU A 250 -7.53 0.59 15.11
C LEU A 250 -8.73 -0.05 15.86
N GLU A 251 -8.64 -0.21 17.18
CA GLU A 251 -9.73 -0.77 18.00
C GLU A 251 -10.76 0.27 18.45
N GLU A 252 -10.50 1.58 18.32
CA GLU A 252 -11.43 2.63 18.76
C GLU A 252 -12.48 3.03 17.71
N ILE A 253 -12.32 2.61 16.44
CA ILE A 253 -13.22 3.02 15.34
C ILE A 253 -14.43 2.06 15.19
N SER A 254 -14.40 0.86 15.79
CA SER A 254 -15.58 -0.04 15.77
C SER A 254 -16.60 0.24 16.88
N SER A 255 -16.31 1.20 17.77
CA SER A 255 -17.15 1.52 18.95
C SER A 255 -17.94 2.82 18.81
N THR A 256 -17.74 3.62 17.78
CA THR A 256 -18.57 4.81 17.53
C THR A 256 -19.71 4.42 16.61
N GLY A 257 -20.90 4.35 17.21
CA GLY A 257 -22.15 3.93 16.58
C GLY A 257 -22.39 4.58 15.22
N SER A 258 -22.99 3.77 14.35
CA SER A 258 -23.49 4.14 13.03
C SER A 258 -24.26 5.45 13.07
N PHE A 259 -23.71 6.49 12.44
CA PHE A 259 -24.36 7.78 12.18
C PHE A 259 -25.71 7.65 11.43
N PHE A 260 -25.99 6.49 10.84
CA PHE A 260 -27.22 6.22 10.09
C PHE A 260 -28.42 5.74 10.93
N ASP A 261 -28.26 5.48 12.23
CA ASP A 261 -29.39 5.05 13.09
C ASP A 261 -30.24 6.21 13.65
N GLU A 262 -29.85 7.48 13.45
CA GLU A 262 -30.60 8.66 13.95
C GLU A 262 -31.59 9.28 12.94
N LEU A 263 -31.87 8.62 11.80
CA LEU A 263 -32.74 9.19 10.75
C LEU A 263 -33.93 8.31 10.32
N ASN A 264 -34.53 7.53 11.22
CA ASN A 264 -35.86 6.94 11.01
C ASN A 264 -36.74 6.99 12.25
#